data_AF-A0A7J2LWQ7-F1
#
_entry.id   AF-A0A7J2LWQ7-F1
#
_cell.length_a   1.000
_cell.length_b   1.000
_cell.length_c   1.000
_cell.angle_alpha   90.00
_cell.angle_beta   90.00
_cell.angle_gamma   90.00
#
_symmetry.space_group_name_H-M   'P 1'
#
loop_
_entity.id
_entity.type
_entity.pdbx_description
1 polymer ?
#
loop_
_entity_poly.entity_id
_entity_poly.type
_entity_poly.pdbx_seq_one_letter_code
_entity_poly.pdbx_strand_id
1 'polypeptide(L)'
;MDRIDLIEAVARAIIAASEEAGQSQEIDALLQIVKEMEEKSLLKPGELQAVKGIIEALKGRWKSTFAQKLVSIVREGGEGLDEIKNRLLVWSTDLTDLSDVEEEFLSFWVDVVAAMKSILTQERKETPNGP
;
A
#
# COMPACT_ATOMS: atom_id res chain seq x y z
N MET A 1 7.75 9.46 13.44
CA MET A 1 7.22 8.60 12.40
C MET A 1 8.20 8.66 11.26
N ASP A 2 8.80 7.52 10.92
CA ASP A 2 9.72 7.40 9.79
C ASP A 2 9.04 6.75 8.59
N ARG A 3 9.79 6.50 7.51
CA ARG A 3 9.27 5.91 6.28
C ARG A 3 8.70 4.49 6.49
N ILE A 4 9.26 3.72 7.42
CA ILE A 4 8.84 2.35 7.70
C ILE A 4 7.46 2.36 8.35
N ASP A 5 7.27 3.26 9.34
CA ASP A 5 5.97 3.45 9.99
C ASP A 5 4.87 3.80 8.97
N LEU A 6 5.18 4.66 7.99
CA LEU A 6 4.23 5.02 6.93
C LEU A 6 3.88 3.82 6.04
N ILE A 7 4.88 3.07 5.60
CA ILE A 7 4.70 1.89 4.76
C ILE A 7 3.77 0.89 5.46
N GLU A 8 4.01 0.65 6.75
CA GLU A 8 3.17 -0.24 7.54
C GLU A 8 1.74 0.30 7.68
N ALA A 9 1.56 1.60 7.97
CA ALA A 9 0.25 2.22 8.08
C ALA A 9 -0.55 2.12 6.76
N VAL A 10 0.10 2.35 5.62
CA VAL A 10 -0.52 2.19 4.29
C VAL A 10 -0.90 0.74 4.03
N ALA A 11 -0.01 -0.21 4.30
CA ALA A 11 -0.27 -1.63 4.12
C ALA A 11 -1.48 -2.10 4.94
N ARG A 12 -1.53 -1.71 6.22
CA ARG A 12 -2.66 -2.01 7.12
C ARG A 12 -3.97 -1.40 6.64
N ALA A 13 -3.95 -0.15 6.16
CA ALA A 13 -5.13 0.50 5.63
C ALA A 13 -5.69 -0.23 4.38
N ILE A 14 -4.82 -0.74 3.51
CA ILE A 14 -5.24 -1.54 2.34
C ILE A 14 -5.84 -2.87 2.79
N ILE A 15 -5.25 -3.55 3.78
CA ILE A 15 -5.77 -4.80 4.34
C ILE A 15 -7.15 -4.57 4.98
N ALA A 16 -7.27 -3.58 5.86
CA ALA A 16 -8.54 -3.26 6.52
C ALA A 16 -9.64 -2.88 5.51
N ALA A 17 -9.29 -2.13 4.46
CA ALA A 17 -10.22 -1.82 3.38
C ALA A 17 -10.72 -3.05 2.61
N SER A 18 -9.98 -4.17 2.63
CA SER A 18 -10.35 -5.40 1.96
C SER A 18 -11.36 -6.27 2.72
N GLU A 19 -11.45 -6.10 4.04
CA GLU A 19 -12.23 -6.92 4.99
C GLU A 19 -13.72 -6.51 5.15
N GLU A 20 -14.21 -5.59 4.32
CA GLU A 20 -15.61 -5.09 4.28
C GLU A 20 -16.11 -4.31 5.51
N ALA A 21 -15.58 -4.50 6.73
CA ALA A 21 -16.08 -3.89 7.96
C ALA A 21 -15.39 -2.57 8.40
N GLY A 22 -14.30 -2.15 7.77
CA GLY A 22 -13.43 -1.05 8.24
C GLY A 22 -13.31 0.16 7.32
N GLN A 23 -14.28 0.41 6.43
CA GLN A 23 -14.08 1.36 5.31
C GLN A 23 -13.70 2.81 5.67
N SER A 24 -13.97 3.31 6.89
CA SER A 24 -13.77 4.73 7.20
C SER A 24 -12.57 5.01 8.09
N GLN A 25 -12.39 4.27 9.19
CA GLN A 25 -11.47 4.70 10.25
C GLN A 25 -10.00 4.60 9.85
N GLU A 26 -9.60 3.52 9.17
CA GLU A 26 -8.22 3.28 8.77
C GLU A 26 -7.82 4.17 7.59
N ILE A 27 -8.75 4.46 6.68
CA ILE A 27 -8.55 5.42 5.59
C ILE A 27 -8.44 6.85 6.15
N ASP A 28 -9.27 7.21 7.13
CA ASP A 28 -9.24 8.51 7.79
C ASP A 28 -7.98 8.68 8.65
N ALA A 29 -7.52 7.61 9.32
CA ALA A 29 -6.25 7.59 10.03
C ALA A 29 -5.06 7.77 9.06
N LEU A 30 -5.09 7.10 7.91
CA LEU A 30 -4.06 7.26 6.87
C LEU A 30 -4.01 8.70 6.33
N LEU A 31 -5.16 9.36 6.15
CA LEU A 31 -5.20 10.78 5.77
C LEU A 31 -4.50 11.68 6.78
N GLN A 32 -4.76 11.45 8.08
CA GLN A 32 -4.15 12.25 9.14
C GLN A 32 -2.63 12.02 9.20
N ILE A 33 -2.18 10.77 9.06
CA ILE A 33 -0.76 10.42 8.98
C ILE A 33 -0.08 11.14 7.80
N VAL A 34 -0.65 11.06 6.60
CA VAL A 34 -0.10 11.72 5.41
C VAL A 34 -0.03 13.22 5.59
N LYS A 35 -1.08 13.84 6.14
CA LYS A 35 -1.11 15.28 6.41
C LYS A 35 0.01 15.68 7.37
N GLU A 36 0.21 14.95 8.46
CA GLU A 36 1.27 15.24 9.42
C GLU A 36 2.67 15.06 8.82
N MET A 37 2.88 14.06 7.96
CA MET A 37 4.17 13.85 7.31
C MET A 37 4.43 14.87 6.19
N GLU A 38 3.39 15.33 5.48
CA GLU A 38 3.46 16.42 4.50
C GLU A 38 3.82 17.74 5.20
N GLU A 39 3.13 18.09 6.29
CA GLU A 39 3.41 19.30 7.08
C GLU A 39 4.83 19.32 7.65
N LYS A 40 5.37 18.14 8.02
CA LYS A 40 6.74 17.99 8.52
C LYS A 40 7.78 17.83 7.40
N SER A 41 7.36 17.85 6.13
CA SER A 41 8.23 17.65 4.95
C SER A 41 9.05 16.35 5.03
N LEU A 42 8.45 15.28 5.55
CA LEU A 42 9.10 13.98 5.74
C LEU A 42 8.89 13.02 4.57
N LEU A 43 8.01 13.37 3.62
CA LEU A 43 7.75 12.57 2.42
C LEU A 43 8.41 13.18 1.21
N LYS A 44 9.07 12.32 0.44
CA LYS A 44 9.56 12.71 -0.87
C LYS A 44 8.38 12.90 -1.84
N PRO A 45 8.53 13.72 -2.90
CA PRO A 45 7.45 14.01 -3.83
C PRO A 45 6.79 12.75 -4.44
N GLY A 46 7.58 11.75 -4.84
CA GLY A 46 7.04 10.51 -5.42
C GLY A 46 6.29 9.64 -4.40
N GLU A 47 6.76 9.61 -3.16
CA GLU A 47 6.10 8.90 -2.05
C GLU A 47 4.76 9.56 -1.71
N LEU A 48 4.74 10.89 -1.61
CA LEU A 48 3.51 11.65 -1.37
C LEU A 48 2.47 11.41 -2.48
N GLN A 49 2.93 11.38 -3.74
CA GLN A 49 2.08 11.05 -4.88
C GLN A 49 1.54 9.61 -4.78
N ALA A 50 2.38 8.65 -4.38
CA ALA A 50 1.95 7.27 -4.19
C ALA A 50 0.86 7.16 -3.12
N VAL A 51 1.06 7.76 -1.94
CA VAL A 51 0.06 7.65 -0.86
C VAL A 51 -1.24 8.38 -1.19
N LYS A 52 -1.18 9.56 -1.80
CA LYS A 52 -2.38 10.27 -2.27
C LYS A 52 -3.15 9.44 -3.31
N GLY A 53 -2.45 8.78 -4.23
CA GLY A 53 -3.07 7.86 -5.20
C GLY A 53 -3.77 6.68 -4.53
N ILE A 54 -3.17 6.09 -3.49
CA ILE A 54 -3.77 5.00 -2.71
C ILE A 54 -5.05 5.46 -2.03
N ILE A 55 -5.01 6.58 -1.31
CA ILE A 55 -6.16 7.12 -0.58
C ILE A 55 -7.34 7.36 -1.53
N GLU A 56 -7.11 7.99 -2.68
CA GLU A 56 -8.17 8.26 -3.65
C GLU A 56 -8.76 6.98 -4.25
N ALA A 57 -7.94 5.95 -4.43
CA ALA A 57 -8.39 4.65 -4.88
C ALA A 57 -9.22 3.90 -3.83
N LEU A 58 -8.78 3.92 -2.57
CA LEU A 58 -9.52 3.30 -1.46
C LEU A 58 -10.86 4.01 -1.19
N LYS A 59 -10.94 5.33 -1.38
CA LYS A 59 -12.19 6.10 -1.30
C LYS A 59 -13.17 5.85 -2.47
N GLY A 60 -12.81 5.01 -3.43
CA GLY A 60 -13.61 4.75 -4.64
C GLY A 60 -13.70 5.93 -5.60
N ARG A 61 -12.92 6.99 -5.36
CA ARG A 61 -12.84 8.19 -6.22
C ARG A 61 -11.95 7.95 -7.44
N TRP A 62 -11.02 7.01 -7.32
CA TRP A 62 -10.25 6.47 -8.44
C TRP A 62 -10.72 5.05 -8.77
N LYS A 63 -11.44 4.89 -9.89
CA LYS A 63 -11.81 3.58 -10.46
C LYS A 63 -10.60 2.92 -11.14
N SER A 64 -9.53 2.70 -10.38
CA SER A 64 -8.34 2.03 -10.89
C SER A 64 -8.54 0.52 -10.83
N THR A 65 -8.38 -0.16 -11.98
CA THR A 65 -8.33 -1.62 -12.05
C THR A 65 -7.20 -2.19 -11.18
N PHE A 66 -6.12 -1.43 -10.97
CA PHE A 66 -5.03 -1.83 -10.09
C PHE A 66 -5.45 -1.91 -8.63
N ALA A 67 -6.13 -0.89 -8.11
CA ALA A 67 -6.57 -0.87 -6.71
C ALA A 67 -7.62 -1.94 -6.42
N GLN A 68 -8.55 -2.16 -7.35
CA GLN A 68 -9.53 -3.26 -7.24
C GLN A 68 -8.85 -4.62 -7.26
N LYS A 69 -7.88 -4.84 -8.17
CA LYS A 69 -7.10 -6.08 -8.24
C LYS A 69 -6.29 -6.30 -6.97
N LEU A 70 -5.68 -5.25 -6.43
CA LEU A 70 -4.90 -5.31 -5.18
C LEU A 70 -5.79 -5.69 -4.00
N VAL A 71 -6.94 -5.04 -3.84
CA VAL A 71 -7.92 -5.36 -2.79
C VAL A 71 -8.42 -6.80 -2.92
N SER A 72 -8.70 -7.28 -4.13
CA SER A 72 -9.10 -8.68 -4.37
C SER A 72 -8.00 -9.65 -3.95
N ILE A 73 -6.75 -9.40 -4.34
CA ILE A 73 -5.60 -10.23 -3.98
C ILE A 73 -5.42 -10.29 -2.46
N VAL A 74 -5.54 -9.15 -1.78
CA VAL A 74 -5.42 -9.10 -0.32
C VAL A 74 -6.57 -9.85 0.35
N ARG A 75 -7.80 -9.70 -0.15
CA ARG A 75 -8.99 -10.44 0.31
C ARG A 75 -8.85 -11.96 0.13
N GLU A 76 -8.23 -12.39 -0.96
CA GLU A 76 -7.90 -13.80 -1.24
C GLU A 76 -6.68 -14.29 -0.43
N GLY A 77 -6.17 -13.45 0.48
CA GLY A 77 -5.13 -13.80 1.43
C GLY A 77 -3.70 -13.63 0.92
N GLY A 78 -3.52 -12.80 -0.11
CA GLY A 78 -2.23 -12.22 -0.48
C GLY A 78 -1.35 -13.07 -1.38
N GLU A 79 -1.82 -14.20 -1.91
CA GLU A 79 -1.00 -15.10 -2.76
C GLU A 79 -0.52 -14.41 -4.05
N GLY A 80 -1.31 -13.48 -4.59
CA GLY A 80 -0.94 -12.68 -5.78
C GLY A 80 -0.02 -11.48 -5.52
N LEU A 81 0.37 -11.21 -4.26
CA LEU A 81 1.19 -10.02 -3.94
C LEU A 81 2.61 -10.10 -4.52
N ASP A 82 3.19 -11.30 -4.61
CA ASP A 82 4.51 -11.48 -5.23
C ASP A 82 4.48 -11.15 -6.73
N GLU A 83 3.40 -11.50 -7.42
CA GLU A 83 3.23 -11.16 -8.84
C GLU A 83 3.15 -9.63 -9.02
N ILE A 84 2.41 -8.94 -8.16
CA ILE A 84 2.34 -7.48 -8.18
C ILE A 84 3.72 -6.87 -7.92
N LYS A 85 4.44 -7.34 -6.89
CA LYS A 85 5.78 -6.84 -6.57
C LYS A 85 6.73 -7.03 -7.73
N ASN A 86 6.75 -8.21 -8.35
CA ASN A 86 7.61 -8.51 -9.48
C ASN A 86 7.27 -7.63 -10.69
N ARG A 87 5.98 -7.36 -10.95
CA ARG A 87 5.58 -6.45 -12.02
C ARG A 87 6.03 -5.01 -11.78
N LEU A 88 5.97 -4.52 -10.53
CA LEU A 88 6.48 -3.20 -10.17
C LEU A 88 8.01 -3.11 -10.36
N LEU A 89 8.74 -4.15 -9.96
CA LEU A 89 10.19 -4.24 -10.16
C LEU A 89 10.56 -4.29 -11.64
N VAL A 90 9.88 -5.12 -12.44
CA VAL A 90 10.09 -5.18 -13.90
C VAL A 90 9.79 -3.84 -14.55
N TRP A 91 8.71 -3.18 -14.13
CA TRP A 91 8.39 -1.85 -14.66
C TRP A 91 9.48 -0.83 -14.34
N SER A 92 10.10 -0.91 -13.15
CA SER A 92 11.24 -0.05 -12.82
C SER A 92 12.47 -0.31 -13.69
N THR A 93 12.65 -1.53 -14.20
CA THR A 93 13.80 -1.90 -15.04
C THR A 93 13.56 -1.71 -16.54
N ASP A 94 12.30 -1.80 -16.98
CA ASP A 94 11.91 -1.67 -18.40
C ASP A 94 11.83 -0.20 -18.86
N LEU A 95 11.67 0.74 -17.93
CA LEU A 95 11.68 2.17 -18.22
C LEU A 95 13.11 2.69 -18.28
N THR A 96 13.62 2.86 -19.51
CA THR A 96 14.79 3.71 -19.75
C THR A 96 14.38 5.16 -19.48
N ASP A 97 14.91 5.75 -18.41
CA ASP A 97 14.70 7.15 -17.96
C ASP A 97 13.49 7.39 -17.04
N LEU A 98 13.41 6.66 -15.93
CA LEU A 98 12.57 7.08 -14.81
C LEU A 98 13.06 8.42 -14.25
N SER A 99 12.12 9.34 -14.01
CA SER A 99 12.42 10.49 -13.16
C SER A 99 12.59 10.06 -11.70
N ASP A 100 13.33 10.84 -10.90
CA ASP A 100 13.50 10.61 -9.46
C ASP A 100 12.15 10.39 -8.74
N VAL A 101 11.11 11.12 -9.18
CA VAL A 101 9.74 11.02 -8.64
C VAL A 101 9.11 9.66 -8.95
N GLU A 102 9.32 9.13 -10.15
CA GLU A 102 8.78 7.82 -10.55
C GLU A 102 9.53 6.68 -9.86
N GLU A 103 10.85 6.81 -9.67
CA GLU A 103 11.63 5.86 -8.87
C GLU A 103 11.14 5.80 -7.41
N GLU A 104 10.96 6.96 -6.79
CA GLU A 104 10.40 7.09 -5.44
C GLU A 104 9.01 6.47 -5.33
N PHE A 105 8.15 6.75 -6.32
CA PHE A 105 6.79 6.20 -6.40
C PHE A 105 6.80 4.67 -6.48
N LEU A 106 7.61 4.10 -7.39
CA LEU A 106 7.69 2.65 -7.59
C LEU A 106 8.31 1.95 -6.38
N SER A 107 9.39 2.52 -5.83
CA SER A 107 10.04 2.01 -4.62
C SER A 107 9.08 1.95 -3.43
N PHE A 108 8.29 3.00 -3.23
CA PHE A 108 7.28 3.02 -2.16
C PHE A 108 6.25 1.89 -2.32
N TRP A 109 5.75 1.68 -3.53
CA TRP A 109 4.77 0.61 -3.81
C TRP A 109 5.35 -0.78 -3.59
N VAL A 110 6.60 -1.02 -3.97
CA VAL A 110 7.29 -2.29 -3.74
C VAL A 110 7.36 -2.60 -2.24
N ASP A 111 7.67 -1.60 -1.43
CA ASP A 111 7.78 -1.76 0.02
C ASP A 111 6.41 -1.98 0.69
N VAL A 112 5.38 -1.24 0.25
CA VAL A 112 4.00 -1.45 0.72
C VAL A 112 3.50 -2.86 0.41
N VAL A 113 3.76 -3.37 -0.79
CA VAL A 113 3.39 -4.75 -1.18
C VAL A 113 4.12 -5.80 -0.33
N ALA A 114 5.41 -5.57 -0.05
CA ALA A 114 6.18 -6.44 0.83
C ALA A 114 5.63 -6.43 2.27
N ALA A 115 5.28 -5.26 2.79
CA ALA A 115 4.70 -5.11 4.13
C ALA A 115 3.33 -5.81 4.25
N MET A 116 2.44 -5.64 3.26
CA MET A 116 1.14 -6.34 3.24
C MET A 116 1.32 -7.86 3.32
N LYS A 117 2.23 -8.42 2.52
CA LYS A 117 2.51 -9.86 2.55
C LYS A 117 3.03 -10.32 3.92
N SER A 118 3.91 -9.54 4.54
CA SER A 118 4.43 -9.83 5.88
C SER A 118 3.31 -9.89 6.92
N ILE A 119 2.44 -8.88 6.93
CA ILE A 119 1.30 -8.78 7.87
C ILE A 119 0.36 -9.99 7.71
N LEU A 120 -0.11 -10.24 6.48
CA LEU A 120 -1.03 -11.36 6.21
C LEU A 120 -0.42 -12.74 6.56
N THR A 121 0.90 -12.88 6.41
CA THR A 121 1.61 -14.12 6.79
C THR A 121 1.70 -14.28 8.31
N GLN A 122 1.88 -13.18 9.05
CA GLN A 122 1.92 -13.19 10.51
C GLN A 122 0.53 -13.53 11.08
N GLU A 123 -0.53 -12.88 10.59
CA GLU A 123 -1.91 -13.11 11.04
C GLU A 123 -2.36 -14.57 10.83
N ARG A 124 -1.96 -15.19 9.70
CA ARG A 124 -2.18 -16.63 9.44
C ARG A 124 -1.43 -17.57 10.39
N LYS A 125 -0.25 -17.16 10.86
CA LYS A 125 0.52 -17.95 11.85
C LYS A 125 -0.04 -17.83 13.26
N GLU A 126 -0.68 -16.71 13.57
CA GLU A 126 -1.32 -16.44 14.87
C GLU A 126 -2.75 -17.01 14.96
N THR A 127 -3.35 -17.42 13.84
CA THR A 127 -4.60 -18.18 13.77
C THR A 127 -4.45 -19.66 13.38
N PRO A 128 -3.66 -20.50 14.09
CA PRO A 128 -3.65 -21.93 13.87
C PRO A 128 -4.70 -22.58 14.79
N ASN A 129 -5.92 -22.76 14.29
CA ASN A 129 -7.01 -23.51 14.96
C ASN A 129 -7.47 -22.93 16.31
N GLY A 130 -8.58 -22.21 16.31
CA GLY A 130 -9.43 -22.19 17.51
C GLY A 130 -10.03 -23.58 17.74
N PRO A 131 -9.98 -24.16 18.96
CA PRO A 131 -10.75 -25.36 19.29
C PRO A 131 -12.26 -25.12 19.21
#